data_AF-A0A356U7V3-F1
#
_entry.id   AF-A0A356U7V3-F1
#
_cell.length_a   1.000
_cell.length_b   1.000
_cell.length_c   1.000
_cell.angle_alpha   90.00
_cell.angle_beta   90.00
_cell.angle_gamma   90.00
#
_symmetry.space_group_name_H-M   'P 1'
#
loop_
_entity.id
_entity.type
_entity.pdbx_description
1 polymer ?
#
loop_
_entity_poly.entity_id
_entity_poly.type
_entity_poly.pdbx_seq_one_letter_code
_entity_poly.pdbx_strand_id
1 'polypeptide(L)'
;MAQKKKNVHKKKPAVAIEETKKTNINKWLTLALFIALAVLIFYPPYVRGLFFNENIFIYHILTALVFIFIWVEKIRRRDYSFLRTPLDWAVLAYVAAYLLSLFGAVHPGEALYGFLRALNLFMVYWMVTQVVKDYQGYEKILQVLLASGAGVAAIGILAATGYSK
;
A
#
# COMPACT_ATOMS: atom_id res chain seq x y z
N MET A 1 -55.54 -1.44 -41.57
CA MET A 1 -54.62 -0.28 -41.45
C MET A 1 -53.60 -0.53 -40.34
N ALA A 2 -52.32 -0.57 -40.75
CA ALA A 2 -51.06 -0.38 -40.02
C ALA A 2 -50.84 -0.92 -38.59
N GLN A 3 -50.02 -1.97 -38.50
CA GLN A 3 -49.29 -2.40 -37.30
C GLN A 3 -48.22 -1.37 -36.91
N LYS A 4 -48.33 -0.77 -35.73
CA LYS A 4 -47.32 0.13 -35.15
C LYS A 4 -46.19 -0.70 -34.52
N LYS A 5 -45.16 -1.04 -35.31
CA LYS A 5 -43.94 -1.72 -34.82
C LYS A 5 -43.21 -0.83 -33.81
N LYS A 6 -43.05 -1.35 -32.59
CA LYS A 6 -42.22 -0.79 -31.51
C LYS A 6 -40.76 -0.78 -31.96
N ASN A 7 -40.20 0.42 -32.19
CA ASN A 7 -38.77 0.63 -32.35
C ASN A 7 -38.06 0.48 -31.00
N VAL A 8 -37.69 -0.75 -30.65
CA VAL A 8 -36.82 -1.03 -29.51
C VAL A 8 -35.36 -0.78 -29.94
N HIS A 9 -34.78 0.27 -29.36
CA HIS A 9 -33.35 0.58 -29.21
C HIS A 9 -32.32 -0.42 -29.78
N LYS A 10 -31.72 -0.07 -30.93
CA LYS A 10 -30.43 -0.60 -31.43
C LYS A 10 -29.26 0.39 -31.16
N LYS A 11 -29.05 0.78 -29.91
CA LYS A 11 -27.83 1.49 -29.46
C LYS A 11 -27.28 0.80 -28.22
N LYS A 12 -26.48 -0.27 -28.37
CA LYS A 12 -25.91 -1.00 -27.22
C LYS A 12 -24.61 -1.83 -27.40
N PRO A 13 -23.83 -1.80 -28.50
CA PRO A 13 -22.54 -2.50 -28.50
C PRO A 13 -21.38 -1.64 -27.95
N ALA A 14 -21.26 -0.36 -28.32
CA ALA A 14 -20.12 0.47 -27.94
C ALA A 14 -20.06 0.80 -26.42
N VAL A 15 -21.21 1.12 -25.81
CA VAL A 15 -21.30 1.42 -24.37
C VAL A 15 -20.94 0.19 -23.52
N ALA A 16 -21.41 -0.99 -23.93
CA ALA A 16 -21.08 -2.24 -23.24
C ALA A 16 -19.58 -2.54 -23.33
N ILE A 17 -18.94 -2.38 -24.49
CA ILE A 17 -17.51 -2.64 -24.68
C ILE A 17 -16.65 -1.68 -23.84
N GLU A 18 -17.03 -0.40 -23.75
CA GLU A 18 -16.31 0.58 -22.93
C GLU A 18 -16.46 0.30 -21.42
N GLU A 19 -17.64 -0.12 -20.97
CA GLU A 19 -17.87 -0.52 -19.58
C GLU A 19 -17.07 -1.78 -19.21
N THR A 20 -17.03 -2.79 -20.08
CA THR A 20 -16.23 -4.01 -19.86
C THR A 20 -14.73 -3.73 -19.89
N LYS A 21 -14.26 -2.83 -20.77
CA LYS A 21 -12.85 -2.42 -20.83
C LYS A 21 -12.46 -1.63 -19.57
N LYS A 22 -13.29 -0.68 -19.14
CA LYS A 22 -13.07 0.14 -17.94
C LYS A 22 -13.08 -0.69 -16.66
N THR A 23 -13.98 -1.66 -16.56
CA THR A 23 -14.02 -2.59 -15.42
C THR A 23 -12.81 -3.53 -15.37
N ASN A 24 -12.36 -4.05 -16.51
CA ASN A 24 -11.13 -4.86 -16.57
C ASN A 24 -9.89 -4.06 -16.18
N ILE A 25 -9.70 -2.85 -16.74
CA ILE A 25 -8.56 -1.99 -16.39
C ILE A 25 -8.53 -1.70 -14.88
N ASN A 26 -9.70 -1.41 -14.29
CA ASN A 26 -9.81 -1.18 -12.85
C ASN A 26 -9.41 -2.42 -12.04
N LYS A 27 -9.77 -3.64 -12.47
CA LYS A 27 -9.37 -4.88 -11.80
C LYS A 27 -7.86 -5.13 -11.88
N TRP A 28 -7.27 -4.99 -13.07
CA TRP A 28 -5.82 -5.15 -13.27
C TRP A 28 -5.02 -4.13 -12.47
N LEU A 29 -5.50 -2.88 -12.39
CA LEU A 29 -4.89 -1.83 -11.60
C LEU A 29 -4.91 -2.15 -10.10
N THR A 30 -6.06 -2.58 -9.58
CA THR A 30 -6.20 -2.99 -8.18
C THR A 30 -5.31 -4.19 -7.85
N LEU A 31 -5.21 -5.17 -8.76
CA LEU A 31 -4.31 -6.32 -8.60
C LEU A 31 -2.84 -5.89 -8.60
N ALA A 32 -2.44 -5.01 -9.52
CA ALA A 32 -1.07 -4.50 -9.61
C ALA A 32 -0.68 -3.72 -8.33
N LEU A 33 -1.59 -2.89 -7.81
CA LEU A 33 -1.41 -2.18 -6.53
C LEU A 33 -1.28 -3.14 -5.35
N PHE A 34 -2.10 -4.20 -5.32
CA PHE A 34 -2.01 -5.22 -4.29
C PHE A 34 -0.68 -5.96 -4.31
N ILE A 35 -0.20 -6.36 -5.50
CA ILE A 35 1.11 -7.01 -5.66
C ILE A 35 2.23 -6.06 -5.26
N ALA A 36 2.19 -4.80 -5.70
CA ALA A 36 3.18 -3.79 -5.32
C ALA A 36 3.26 -3.62 -3.79
N LEU A 37 2.10 -3.59 -3.12
CA LEU A 37 2.02 -3.50 -1.67
C LEU A 37 2.54 -4.77 -0.97
N ALA A 38 2.21 -5.94 -1.50
CA ALA A 38 2.73 -7.21 -0.99
C ALA A 38 4.27 -7.27 -1.10
N VAL A 39 4.84 -6.83 -2.21
CA VAL A 39 6.30 -6.70 -2.39
C VAL A 39 6.87 -5.68 -1.40
N LEU A 40 6.21 -4.53 -1.24
CA LEU A 40 6.65 -3.48 -0.32
C LEU A 40 6.63 -3.91 1.15
N ILE A 41 5.76 -4.85 1.53
CA ILE A 41 5.71 -5.42 2.88
C ILE A 41 6.69 -6.59 3.02
N PHE A 42 6.83 -7.41 1.97
CA PHE A 42 7.65 -8.61 2.00
C PHE A 42 9.15 -8.33 1.94
N TYR A 43 9.56 -7.35 1.11
CA TYR A 43 10.96 -7.06 0.81
C TYR A 43 11.74 -6.43 1.97
N PRO A 44 11.24 -5.39 2.70
CA PRO A 44 12.03 -4.67 3.69
C PRO A 44 12.70 -5.52 4.77
N PRO A 45 12.06 -6.59 5.30
CA PRO A 45 12.69 -7.45 6.30
C PRO A 45 13.97 -8.15 5.84
N TYR A 46 14.14 -8.42 4.53
CA TYR A 46 15.28 -9.19 4.01
C TYR A 46 16.55 -8.36 3.77
N VAL A 47 16.44 -7.04 3.60
CA VAL A 47 17.53 -6.21 3.07
C VAL A 47 18.43 -5.62 4.16
N ARG A 48 18.55 -6.36 5.27
CA ARG A 48 19.19 -5.95 6.54
C ARG A 48 18.34 -4.97 7.36
N GLY A 49 17.55 -5.57 8.24
CA GLY A 49 17.32 -5.07 9.59
C GLY A 49 16.57 -3.75 9.69
N LEU A 50 15.52 -3.56 8.90
CA LEU A 50 14.49 -2.54 9.05
C LEU A 50 14.97 -1.08 8.97
N PHE A 51 16.22 -0.70 9.28
CA PHE A 51 16.64 0.68 9.57
C PHE A 51 18.15 0.99 9.58
N PHE A 52 18.94 0.41 8.68
CA PHE A 52 20.29 0.93 8.48
C PHE A 52 20.27 2.12 7.51
N ASN A 53 20.98 3.19 7.89
CA ASN A 53 20.91 4.54 7.30
C ASN A 53 21.11 4.61 5.79
N GLU A 54 21.83 3.65 5.21
CA GLU A 54 22.34 3.76 3.84
C GLU A 54 21.23 3.59 2.78
N ASN A 55 20.16 2.84 3.08
CA ASN A 55 19.11 2.51 2.10
C ASN A 55 17.72 3.07 2.43
N ILE A 56 17.55 3.79 3.54
CA ILE A 56 16.25 4.34 3.97
C ILE A 56 15.58 5.13 2.86
N PHE A 57 16.32 5.99 2.16
CA PHE A 57 15.75 6.87 1.13
C PHE A 57 15.15 6.10 -0.05
N ILE A 58 15.74 4.97 -0.45
CA ILE A 58 15.23 4.15 -1.56
C ILE A 58 13.84 3.60 -1.22
N TYR A 59 13.66 3.07 0.00
CA TYR A 59 12.35 2.60 0.47
C TYR A 59 11.31 3.71 0.50
N HIS A 60 11.71 4.89 0.94
CA HIS A 60 10.81 6.04 1.00
C HIS A 60 10.39 6.49 -0.39
N ILE A 61 11.32 6.54 -1.35
CA ILE A 61 11.02 6.87 -2.75
C ILE A 61 10.05 5.83 -3.34
N LEU A 62 10.33 4.53 -3.19
CA LEU A 62 9.46 3.47 -3.71
C LEU A 62 8.06 3.52 -3.07
N THR A 63 7.99 3.68 -1.75
CA THR A 63 6.72 3.83 -1.02
C THR A 63 5.96 5.06 -1.50
N ALA A 64 6.64 6.21 -1.63
CA ALA A 64 6.03 7.45 -2.09
C ALA A 64 5.50 7.33 -3.53
N LEU A 65 6.21 6.63 -4.43
CA LEU A 65 5.74 6.40 -5.79
C LEU A 65 4.44 5.58 -5.81
N VAL A 66 4.38 4.48 -5.06
CA VAL A 66 3.14 3.66 -4.96
C VAL A 66 2.02 4.48 -4.32
N PHE A 67 2.33 5.26 -3.27
CA PHE A 67 1.39 6.12 -2.58
C PHE A 67 0.79 7.19 -3.50
N ILE A 68 1.62 7.90 -4.28
CA ILE A 68 1.18 8.88 -5.28
C ILE A 68 0.27 8.22 -6.31
N PHE A 69 0.64 7.04 -6.79
CA PHE A 69 -0.13 6.32 -7.80
C PHE A 69 -1.53 5.93 -7.28
N ILE A 70 -1.63 5.48 -6.03
CA ILE A 70 -2.91 5.23 -5.35
C ILE A 70 -3.73 6.52 -5.23
N TRP A 71 -3.11 7.63 -4.84
CA TRP A 71 -3.78 8.92 -4.76
C TRP A 71 -4.33 9.40 -6.10
N VAL A 72 -3.55 9.27 -7.17
CA VAL A 72 -3.98 9.62 -8.54
C VAL A 72 -5.18 8.78 -8.93
N GLU A 73 -5.17 7.47 -8.66
CA GLU A 73 -6.33 6.60 -8.91
C GLU A 73 -7.55 7.07 -8.12
N LYS A 74 -7.36 7.41 -6.84
CA LYS A 74 -8.42 7.80 -5.93
C LYS A 74 -9.10 9.10 -6.33
N ILE A 75 -8.29 10.11 -6.70
CA ILE A 75 -8.77 11.39 -7.25
C ILE A 75 -9.54 11.14 -8.54
N ARG A 76 -9.06 10.24 -9.42
CA ARG A 76 -9.79 9.85 -10.64
C ARG A 76 -11.15 9.21 -10.34
N ARG A 77 -11.27 8.47 -9.24
CA ARG A 77 -12.52 7.85 -8.77
C ARG A 77 -13.39 8.78 -7.92
N ARG A 78 -12.96 10.03 -7.67
CA ARG A 78 -13.62 11.02 -6.80
C ARG A 78 -13.86 10.51 -5.37
N ASP A 79 -12.97 9.66 -4.86
CA ASP A 79 -12.99 9.22 -3.47
C ASP A 79 -11.93 10.04 -2.69
N TYR A 80 -12.34 10.75 -1.64
CA TYR A 80 -11.46 11.61 -0.84
C TYR A 80 -11.31 11.11 0.60
N SER A 81 -11.71 9.88 0.86
CA SER A 81 -11.79 9.36 2.22
C SER A 81 -10.41 9.06 2.83
N PHE A 82 -9.88 9.94 3.68
CA PHE A 82 -8.50 9.79 4.17
C PHE A 82 -8.41 8.93 5.45
N LEU A 83 -9.11 9.32 6.51
CA LEU A 83 -9.12 8.64 7.81
C LEU A 83 -10.57 8.27 8.14
N ARG A 84 -10.84 7.02 8.47
CA ARG A 84 -12.20 6.52 8.74
C ARG A 84 -12.31 5.83 10.09
N THR A 85 -11.28 5.09 10.50
CA THR A 85 -11.32 4.25 11.70
C THR A 85 -10.57 4.89 12.87
N PRO A 86 -10.91 4.56 14.13
CA PRO A 86 -10.12 4.99 15.29
C PRO A 86 -8.64 4.57 15.20
N LEU A 87 -8.36 3.43 14.55
CA LEU A 87 -7.00 2.97 14.31
C LEU A 87 -6.24 3.93 13.38
N ASP A 88 -6.88 4.47 12.35
CA ASP A 88 -6.27 5.45 11.44
C ASP A 88 -5.79 6.69 12.21
N TRP A 89 -6.59 7.16 13.16
CA TRP A 89 -6.25 8.29 14.04
C TRP A 89 -5.10 7.95 14.99
N ALA A 90 -5.06 6.72 15.52
CA ALA A 90 -3.96 6.27 16.39
C ALA A 90 -2.63 6.20 15.63
N VAL A 91 -2.63 5.64 14.42
CA VAL A 91 -1.41 5.58 13.58
C VAL A 91 -0.98 7.00 13.17
N LEU A 92 -1.92 7.90 12.86
CA LEU A 92 -1.58 9.29 12.56
C LEU A 92 -1.01 10.02 13.78
N ALA A 93 -1.57 9.80 14.97
CA ALA A 93 -1.06 10.37 16.22
C ALA A 93 0.36 9.88 16.51
N TYR A 94 0.67 8.61 16.20
CA TYR A 94 2.04 8.09 16.28
C TYR A 94 3.01 8.86 15.38
N VAL A 95 2.64 9.13 14.12
CA VAL A 95 3.46 9.97 13.22
C VAL A 95 3.60 11.39 13.76
N ALA A 96 2.52 11.96 14.27
CA ALA A 96 2.53 13.31 14.85
C ALA A 96 3.45 13.39 16.07
N ALA A 97 3.49 12.36 16.93
CA ALA A 97 4.40 12.30 18.06
C ALA A 97 5.87 12.30 17.60
N TYR A 98 6.20 11.56 16.54
CA TYR A 98 7.54 11.58 15.94
C TYR A 98 7.88 12.90 15.26
N LEU A 99 6.88 13.57 14.65
CA LEU A 99 7.06 14.92 14.11
C LEU A 99 7.37 15.92 15.23
N LEU A 100 6.66 15.82 16.36
CA LEU A 100 6.90 16.67 17.53
C LEU A 100 8.28 16.39 18.15
N SER A 101 8.75 15.14 18.10
CA SER A 101 10.09 14.77 18.56
C SER A 101 11.23 15.45 17.77
N LEU A 102 10.96 16.06 16.62
CA LEU A 102 11.97 16.86 15.91
C LEU A 102 12.30 18.16 16.66
N PHE A 103 11.34 18.71 17.39
CA PHE A 103 11.53 19.93 18.16
C PHE A 103 12.25 19.60 19.47
N GLY A 104 13.51 20.04 19.59
CA GLY A 104 14.32 19.78 20.79
C GLY A 104 15.13 18.47 20.74
N ALA A 105 15.27 17.85 19.57
CA ALA A 105 16.10 16.67 19.41
C ALA A 105 17.59 16.99 19.65
N VAL A 106 18.22 16.24 20.57
CA VAL A 106 19.67 16.29 20.83
C VAL A 106 20.47 15.86 19.58
N HIS A 107 19.94 14.87 18.86
CA HIS A 107 20.47 14.39 17.60
C HIS A 107 19.43 14.57 16.48
N PRO A 108 19.43 15.73 15.79
CA PRO A 108 18.38 16.05 14.81
C PRO A 108 18.32 15.07 13.64
N GLY A 109 19.46 14.50 13.24
CA GLY A 109 19.52 13.47 12.20
C GLY A 109 18.73 12.22 12.59
N GLU A 110 18.99 11.67 13.77
CA GLU A 110 18.30 10.46 14.25
C GLU A 110 16.80 10.68 14.45
N ALA A 111 16.42 11.85 14.96
CA ALA A 111 15.01 12.23 15.10
C ALA A 111 14.32 12.31 13.73
N LEU A 112 14.98 12.90 12.72
CA LEU A 112 14.47 12.94 11.35
C LEU A 112 14.30 11.53 10.76
N TYR A 113 15.28 10.64 10.94
CA TYR A 113 15.15 9.25 10.51
C TYR A 113 14.01 8.50 11.22
N GLY A 114 13.82 8.75 12.51
CA GLY A 114 12.68 8.24 13.26
C GLY A 114 11.34 8.71 12.71
N PHE A 115 11.23 10.01 12.41
CA PHE A 115 10.04 10.59 11.79
C PHE A 115 9.76 10.02 10.40
N LEU A 116 10.78 9.94 9.54
CA LEU A 116 10.66 9.38 8.19
C LEU A 116 10.17 7.93 8.26
N ARG A 117 10.75 7.11 9.16
CA ARG A 117 10.27 5.76 9.47
C ARG A 117 8.80 5.75 9.85
N ALA A 118 8.40 6.54 10.84
CA ALA A 118 7.01 6.56 11.31
C ALA A 118 6.05 6.96 10.18
N LEU A 119 6.43 7.97 9.38
CA LEU A 119 5.68 8.42 8.21
C LEU A 119 5.55 7.30 7.16
N ASN A 120 6.61 6.55 6.89
CA ASN A 120 6.58 5.44 5.96
C ASN A 120 5.65 4.31 6.43
N LEU A 121 5.70 3.96 7.71
CA LEU A 121 4.76 2.98 8.30
C LEU A 121 3.31 3.44 8.13
N PHE A 122 3.02 4.72 8.37
CA PHE A 122 1.69 5.27 8.13
C PHE A 122 1.29 5.18 6.65
N MET A 123 2.19 5.50 5.72
CA MET A 123 1.92 5.38 4.29
C MET A 123 1.57 3.94 3.91
N VAL A 124 2.36 2.96 4.35
CA VAL A 124 2.10 1.53 4.06
C VAL A 124 0.78 1.08 4.67
N TYR A 125 0.55 1.37 5.96
CA TYR A 125 -0.72 1.10 6.63
C TYR A 125 -1.89 1.68 5.85
N TRP A 126 -1.81 2.97 5.52
CA TRP A 126 -2.87 3.65 4.80
C TRP A 126 -3.11 3.02 3.44
N MET A 127 -2.06 2.71 2.66
CA MET A 127 -2.20 2.02 1.38
C MET A 127 -2.92 0.67 1.50
N VAL A 128 -2.64 -0.11 2.54
CA VAL A 128 -3.39 -1.35 2.82
C VAL A 128 -4.87 -1.05 3.01
N THR A 129 -5.22 -0.06 3.83
CA THR A 129 -6.64 0.30 4.05
C THR A 129 -7.37 0.77 2.79
N GLN A 130 -6.64 1.31 1.81
CA GLN A 130 -7.22 1.77 0.55
C GLN A 130 -7.36 0.67 -0.50
N VAL A 131 -6.34 -0.18 -0.64
CA VAL A 131 -6.26 -1.23 -1.65
C VAL A 131 -7.08 -2.45 -1.23
N VAL A 132 -7.09 -2.77 0.06
CA VAL A 132 -7.79 -3.93 0.61
C VAL A 132 -9.13 -3.53 1.17
N LYS A 133 -10.21 -4.05 0.58
CA LYS A 133 -11.59 -3.73 0.99
C LYS A 133 -12.33 -4.91 1.61
N ASP A 134 -11.80 -6.11 1.45
CA ASP A 134 -12.37 -7.37 1.87
C ASP A 134 -11.50 -8.05 2.93
N TYR A 135 -12.14 -8.83 3.81
CA TYR A 135 -11.46 -9.55 4.88
C TYR A 135 -10.39 -10.52 4.36
N GLN A 136 -10.68 -11.21 3.24
CA GLN A 136 -9.73 -12.14 2.63
C GLN A 136 -8.46 -11.45 2.13
N GLY A 137 -8.58 -10.23 1.60
CA GLY A 137 -7.41 -9.43 1.23
C GLY A 137 -6.55 -9.05 2.43
N TYR A 138 -7.15 -8.73 3.58
CA TYR A 138 -6.39 -8.44 4.82
C TYR A 138 -5.67 -9.70 5.32
N GLU A 139 -6.34 -10.85 5.27
CA GLU A 139 -5.75 -12.14 5.60
C GLU A 139 -4.54 -12.45 4.72
N LYS A 140 -4.62 -12.20 3.40
CA LYS A 140 -3.50 -12.38 2.48
C LYS A 140 -2.32 -11.45 2.78
N ILE A 141 -2.58 -10.18 3.06
CA ILE A 141 -1.51 -9.24 3.46
C ILE A 141 -0.84 -9.70 4.77
N LEU A 142 -1.64 -10.17 5.73
CA LEU A 142 -1.12 -10.71 6.99
C LEU A 142 -0.28 -11.98 6.75
N GLN A 143 -0.72 -12.88 5.87
CA GLN A 143 0.05 -14.06 5.48
C GLN A 143 1.38 -13.67 4.81
N VAL A 144 1.40 -12.65 3.94
CA VAL A 144 2.63 -12.13 3.33
C VAL A 144 3.58 -11.58 4.40
N LEU A 145 3.05 -10.84 5.39
CA LEU A 145 3.83 -10.32 6.51
C LEU A 145 4.41 -11.46 7.36
N LEU A 146 3.60 -12.46 7.70
CA LEU A 146 4.02 -13.65 8.45
C LEU A 146 5.06 -14.47 7.68
N ALA A 147 4.87 -14.66 6.38
CA ALA A 147 5.81 -15.38 5.52
C ALA A 147 7.16 -14.67 5.41
N SER A 148 7.15 -13.34 5.30
CA SER A 148 8.36 -12.52 5.32
C SER A 148 9.10 -12.66 6.65
N GLY A 149 8.40 -12.53 7.77
CA GLY A 149 8.97 -12.71 9.10
C GLY A 149 9.54 -14.12 9.32
N ALA A 150 8.81 -15.15 8.90
CA ALA A 150 9.26 -16.54 8.96
C ALA A 150 10.51 -16.78 8.10
N GLY A 151 10.57 -16.20 6.90
CA GLY A 151 11.74 -16.30 6.04
C GLY A 151 12.96 -15.60 6.62
N VAL A 152 12.80 -14.41 7.22
CA VAL A 152 13.89 -13.74 7.93
C VAL A 152 14.35 -14.54 9.14
N ALA A 153 13.43 -15.13 9.91
CA ALA A 153 13.79 -16.00 11.03
C ALA A 153 14.57 -17.23 10.56
N ALA A 154 14.14 -17.87 9.47
CA ALA A 154 14.85 -19.00 8.87
C ALA A 154 16.27 -18.62 8.43
N ILE A 155 16.44 -17.47 7.77
CA ILE A 155 17.75 -16.95 7.39
C ILE A 155 18.61 -16.69 8.64
N GLY A 156 18.03 -16.11 9.70
CA GLY A 156 18.72 -15.88 10.96
C GLY A 156 19.24 -17.17 11.61
N ILE A 157 18.43 -18.22 11.62
CA ILE A 157 18.83 -19.55 12.10
C ILE A 157 19.95 -20.15 11.22
N LEU A 158 19.82 -20.06 9.89
CA LEU A 158 20.84 -20.55 8.95
C LEU A 158 22.17 -19.81 9.09
N ALA A 159 22.14 -18.49 9.32
CA ALA A 159 23.32 -17.69 9.60
C ALA A 159 23.96 -18.07 10.95
N ALA A 160 23.17 -18.24 12.01
CA ALA A 160 23.67 -18.65 13.32
C ALA A 160 24.29 -20.04 13.32
N THR A 161 23.80 -20.96 12.48
CA THR A 161 24.35 -22.31 12.31
C THR A 161 25.56 -22.39 11.38
N GLY A 162 25.99 -21.26 10.79
CA GLY A 162 27.19 -21.18 9.95
C GLY A 162 27.01 -21.66 8.50
N TYR A 163 25.77 -21.94 8.07
CA TYR A 163 25.46 -22.33 6.68
C TYR A 163 25.32 -21.13 5.73
N SER A 164 25.28 -19.91 6.24
CA SER A 164 25.19 -18.66 5.49
C SER A 164 26.30 -17.71 5.96
N LYS A 165 27.20 -17.28 5.06
CA LYS A 165 28.14 -16.17 5.32
C LYS A 165 27.45 -14.82 5.12
#